data_AF-A0A317N0I2-F1
#
_entry.id   AF-A0A317N0I2-F1
#
_cell.length_a   1.000
_cell.length_b   1.000
_cell.length_c   1.000
_cell.angle_alpha   90.00
_cell.angle_beta   90.00
_cell.angle_gamma   90.00
#
_symmetry.space_group_name_H-M   'P 1'
#
loop_
_entity.id
_entity.type
_entity.pdbx_description
1 polymer ?
#
loop_
_entity_poly.entity_id
_entity_poly.type
_entity_poly.pdbx_seq_one_letter_code
_entity_poly.pdbx_strand_id
1 'polypeptide(L)'
;MNTIELDIADLKRAASFQLHRTALLLVSRLHADTAEDAPSLMRKWLIRRRLRTIIRELLRRRRLDEVMAMARSTAADVLEQSHIADVSQQYLRLIERLGPDQ
;
A
#
# COMPACT_ATOMS: atom_id res chain seq x y z
N MET A 1 -27.10 18.23 16.41
CA MET A 1 -25.74 17.90 15.93
C MET A 1 -25.48 16.46 16.29
N ASN A 2 -25.42 15.55 15.31
CA ASN A 2 -25.04 14.15 15.58
C ASN A 2 -23.53 14.11 15.78
N THR A 3 -23.10 13.86 17.00
CA THR A 3 -21.70 13.60 17.32
C THR A 3 -21.32 12.29 16.64
N ILE A 4 -20.36 12.32 15.72
CA ILE A 4 -19.79 11.09 15.17
C ILE A 4 -18.96 10.48 16.29
N GLU A 5 -19.54 9.53 17.02
CA GLU A 5 -18.80 8.71 17.98
C GLU A 5 -17.94 7.73 17.18
N LEU A 6 -16.68 8.10 16.96
CA LEU A 6 -15.70 7.21 16.33
C LEU A 6 -15.30 6.13 17.34
N ASP A 7 -15.67 4.89 17.07
CA ASP A 7 -15.17 3.74 17.82
C ASP A 7 -13.66 3.58 17.57
N ILE A 8 -12.94 3.03 18.56
CA ILE A 8 -11.57 2.52 18.42
C ILE A 8 -11.45 1.62 17.18
N ALA A 9 -12.48 0.84 16.84
CA ALA A 9 -12.50 0.04 15.62
C ALA A 9 -12.45 0.90 14.33
N ASP A 10 -13.13 2.05 14.31
CA ASP A 10 -13.12 2.98 13.18
C ASP A 10 -11.77 3.68 13.06
N LEU A 11 -11.16 4.07 14.18
CA LEU A 11 -9.80 4.63 14.20
C LEU A 11 -8.76 3.63 13.69
N LYS A 12 -8.86 2.35 14.09
CA LYS A 12 -8.00 1.28 13.56
C LYS A 12 -8.21 1.05 12.06
N ARG A 13 -9.45 1.15 11.57
CA ARG A 13 -9.76 1.06 10.13
C ARG A 13 -9.16 2.24 9.36
N ALA A 14 -9.37 3.47 9.84
CA ALA A 14 -8.80 4.67 9.24
C ALA A 14 -7.27 4.62 9.19
N ALA A 15 -6.61 4.21 10.28
CA ALA A 15 -5.15 4.07 10.31
C ALA A 15 -4.63 3.02 9.30
N SER A 16 -5.32 1.89 9.18
CA SER A 16 -4.97 0.84 8.20
C SER A 16 -5.13 1.38 6.77
N PHE A 17 -6.20 2.13 6.50
CA PHE A 17 -6.43 2.75 5.20
C PHE A 17 -5.36 3.79 4.84
N GLN A 18 -4.93 4.62 5.80
CA GLN A 18 -3.86 5.59 5.57
C GLN A 18 -2.50 4.93 5.30
N LEU A 19 -2.19 3.85 6.01
CA LEU A 19 -0.99 3.05 5.74
C LEU A 19 -1.03 2.45 4.33
N HIS A 20 -2.18 1.89 3.94
CA HIS A 20 -2.40 1.33 2.62
C HIS A 20 -2.20 2.37 1.51
N ARG A 21 -2.85 3.54 1.64
CA ARG A 21 -2.70 4.65 0.69
C ARG A 21 -1.25 5.15 0.60
N THR A 22 -0.56 5.26 1.73
CA THR A 22 0.86 5.65 1.75
C THR A 22 1.73 4.63 1.02
N ALA A 23 1.45 3.33 1.18
CA ALA A 23 2.18 2.28 0.49
C ALA A 23 2.01 2.39 -1.04
N LEU A 24 0.79 2.62 -1.52
CA LEU A 24 0.51 2.83 -2.95
C LEU A 24 1.28 4.03 -3.53
N LEU A 25 1.31 5.16 -2.82
CA LEU A 25 2.07 6.34 -3.25
C LEU A 25 3.57 6.05 -3.38
N LEU A 26 4.13 5.24 -2.47
CA LEU A 26 5.53 4.83 -2.54
C LEU A 26 5.80 3.89 -3.72
N VAL A 27 4.88 2.98 -4.05
CA VAL A 27 5.00 2.12 -5.24
C VAL A 27 4.94 2.96 -6.52
N SER A 28 3.98 3.89 -6.61
CA SER A 28 3.88 4.82 -7.75
C SER A 28 5.16 5.62 -7.94
N ARG A 29 5.74 6.14 -6.84
CA ARG A 29 7.01 6.88 -6.90
C ARG A 29 8.19 5.99 -7.30
N LEU A 30 8.22 4.74 -6.84
CA LEU A 30 9.25 3.78 -7.24
C LEU A 30 9.13 3.39 -8.72
N HIS A 31 7.89 3.29 -9.23
CA HIS A 31 7.61 3.02 -10.63
C HIS A 31 8.10 4.16 -11.51
N ALA A 32 7.75 5.42 -11.18
CA ALA A 32 8.24 6.61 -11.89
C ALA A 32 9.78 6.70 -11.87
N ASP A 33 10.41 6.53 -10.69
CA ASP A 33 11.88 6.52 -10.55
C ASP A 33 12.56 5.42 -11.41
N THR A 34 11.84 4.33 -11.71
CA THR A 34 12.33 3.23 -12.55
C THR A 34 12.14 3.53 -14.03
N ALA A 35 11.00 4.13 -14.41
CA ALA A 35 10.71 4.51 -15.80
C ALA A 35 11.61 5.67 -16.29
N GLU A 36 11.96 6.62 -15.42
CA GLU A 36 12.83 7.76 -15.73
C GLU A 36 14.33 7.41 -15.67
N ASP A 37 14.69 6.14 -15.43
CA ASP A 37 16.07 5.68 -15.23
C ASP A 37 16.86 6.52 -14.20
N ALA A 38 16.15 7.05 -13.20
CA ALA A 38 16.72 7.98 -12.23
C ALA A 38 17.91 7.33 -11.48
N PRO A 39 19.08 7.99 -11.39
CA PRO A 39 20.33 7.38 -10.94
C PRO A 39 20.41 7.14 -9.42
N SER A 40 19.43 7.61 -8.64
CA SER A 40 19.50 7.52 -7.18
C SER A 40 19.10 6.12 -6.65
N LEU A 41 20.04 5.17 -6.69
CA LEU A 41 19.91 3.85 -6.05
C LEU A 41 19.56 3.97 -4.56
N MET A 42 20.11 4.98 -3.87
CA MET A 42 19.83 5.26 -2.46
C MET A 42 18.36 5.61 -2.23
N ARG A 43 17.76 6.47 -3.07
CA ARG A 43 16.33 6.83 -2.97
C ARG A 43 15.44 5.63 -3.22
N LYS A 44 15.72 4.85 -4.28
CA LYS A 44 15.00 3.60 -4.59
C LYS A 44 15.07 2.62 -3.42
N TRP A 45 16.23 2.49 -2.78
CA TRP A 45 16.42 1.65 -1.58
C TRP A 45 15.62 2.17 -0.37
N LEU A 46 15.66 3.46 -0.08
CA LEU A 46 14.90 4.09 1.01
C LEU A 46 13.39 3.89 0.83
N ILE A 47 12.88 4.10 -0.38
CA ILE A 47 11.46 3.88 -0.72
C ILE A 47 11.08 2.42 -0.48
N ARG A 48 11.86 1.47 -1.03
CA ARG A 48 11.62 0.02 -0.82
C ARG A 48 11.66 -0.36 0.65
N ARG A 49 12.61 0.17 1.42
CA ARG A 49 12.71 -0.09 2.87
C ARG A 49 11.47 0.40 3.61
N ARG A 50 11.03 1.63 3.33
CA ARG A 50 9.84 2.23 3.96
C ARG A 50 8.57 1.47 3.59
N LEU A 51 8.45 1.06 2.33
CA LEU A 51 7.33 0.27 1.83
C LEU A 51 7.20 -1.07 2.57
N ARG A 52 8.30 -1.79 2.78
CA ARG A 52 8.30 -3.03 3.58
C ARG A 52 7.86 -2.79 5.02
N THR A 53 8.31 -1.70 5.65
CA THR A 53 7.89 -1.35 7.02
C THR A 53 6.38 -1.13 7.09
N ILE A 54 5.82 -0.38 6.14
CA ILE A 54 4.37 -0.09 6.10
C ILE A 54 3.56 -1.36 5.86
N ILE A 55 3.96 -2.22 4.93
CA ILE A 55 3.26 -3.47 4.62
C ILE A 55 3.34 -4.47 5.78
N ARG A 56 4.44 -4.49 6.54
CA ARG A 56 4.52 -5.28 7.77
C ARG A 56 3.58 -4.73 8.85
N GLU A 57 3.45 -3.41 8.96
CA GLU A 57 2.60 -2.77 9.97
C GLU A 57 1.10 -2.96 9.70
N LEU A 58 0.61 -2.58 8.51
CA LEU A 58 0.06 -3.60 7.64
C LEU A 58 -0.62 -4.85 8.19
N LEU A 59 0.09 -5.91 7.87
CA LEU A 59 -0.10 -7.30 8.17
C LEU A 59 -0.10 -7.60 9.69
N ARG A 60 0.53 -6.76 10.53
CA ARG A 60 0.40 -6.88 11.99
C ARG A 60 -0.97 -6.44 12.52
N ARG A 61 -1.63 -5.50 11.81
CA ARG A 61 -2.92 -4.92 12.24
C ARG A 61 -4.14 -5.60 11.62
N ARG A 62 -3.94 -6.29 10.49
CA ARG A 62 -5.00 -6.85 9.63
C ARG A 62 -4.57 -8.20 9.10
N ARG A 63 -5.54 -9.09 8.88
CA ARG A 63 -5.26 -10.38 8.22
C ARG A 63 -4.79 -10.14 6.79
N LEU A 64 -3.96 -11.04 6.27
CA LEU A 64 -3.49 -10.99 4.88
C LEU A 64 -4.65 -10.81 3.89
N ASP A 65 -5.73 -11.58 4.07
CA ASP A 65 -6.92 -11.52 3.22
C ASP A 65 -7.58 -10.13 3.21
N GLU A 66 -7.62 -9.45 4.36
CA GLU A 66 -8.16 -8.10 4.49
C GLU A 66 -7.26 -7.08 3.77
N VAL A 67 -5.93 -7.20 3.92
CA VAL A 67 -4.97 -6.33 3.25
C VAL A 67 -5.02 -6.53 1.73
N MET A 68 -5.17 -7.77 1.28
CA MET A 68 -5.34 -8.11 -0.13
C MET A 68 -6.68 -7.60 -0.68
N ALA A 69 -7.76 -7.69 0.08
CA ALA A 69 -9.06 -7.14 -0.30
C ALA A 69 -9.01 -5.62 -0.46
N MET A 70 -8.37 -4.88 0.47
CA MET A 70 -8.14 -3.44 0.33
C MET A 70 -7.35 -3.13 -0.94
N ALA A 71 -6.24 -3.83 -1.17
CA ALA A 71 -5.39 -3.62 -2.33
C ALA A 71 -6.12 -3.91 -3.66
N ARG A 72 -6.95 -4.95 -3.71
CA ARG A 72 -7.77 -5.29 -4.88
C ARG A 72 -8.89 -4.28 -5.12
N SER A 73 -9.54 -3.77 -4.06
CA SER A 73 -10.54 -2.71 -4.19
C SER A 73 -9.94 -1.47 -4.83
N THR A 74 -8.78 -1.00 -4.32
CA THR A 74 -8.12 0.16 -4.91
C THR A 74 -7.56 -0.13 -6.31
N ALA A 75 -7.15 -1.36 -6.61
CA ALA A 75 -6.81 -1.72 -7.98
C ALA A 75 -8.03 -1.59 -8.90
N ALA A 76 -9.18 -2.12 -8.48
CA ALA A 76 -10.42 -2.11 -9.25
C ALA A 76 -10.94 -0.68 -9.48
N ASP A 77 -10.89 0.18 -8.46
CA ASP A 77 -11.31 1.58 -8.53
C ASP A 77 -10.45 2.40 -9.51
N VAL A 78 -9.25 1.92 -9.84
CA VAL A 78 -8.27 2.68 -10.63
C VAL A 78 -7.92 1.98 -11.96
N LEU A 79 -8.60 0.89 -12.31
CA LEU A 79 -8.43 0.18 -13.59
C LEU A 79 -8.78 1.02 -14.83
N GLU A 80 -9.41 2.18 -14.66
CA GLU A 80 -9.62 3.15 -15.75
C GLU A 80 -8.32 3.90 -16.17
N GLN A 81 -7.23 3.79 -15.38
CA GLN A 81 -5.96 4.48 -15.65
C GLN A 81 -4.82 3.46 -15.79
N SER A 82 -4.39 3.20 -17.03
CA SER A 82 -3.42 2.15 -17.39
C SER A 82 -2.12 2.14 -16.56
N HIS A 83 -1.55 3.31 -16.26
CA HIS A 83 -0.35 3.45 -15.43
C HIS A 83 -0.56 2.98 -13.97
N ILE A 84 -1.77 3.10 -13.44
CA ILE A 84 -2.06 2.74 -12.05
C ILE A 84 -2.38 1.25 -11.90
N ALA A 85 -2.79 0.58 -12.98
CA ALA A 85 -2.94 -0.87 -13.00
C ALA A 85 -1.60 -1.57 -12.71
N ASP A 86 -0.50 -1.11 -13.32
CA ASP A 86 0.84 -1.67 -13.09
C ASP A 86 1.34 -1.42 -11.66
N VAL A 87 1.13 -0.21 -11.13
CA VAL A 87 1.44 0.15 -9.74
C VAL A 87 0.67 -0.74 -8.76
N SER A 88 -0.62 -0.95 -9.02
CA SER A 88 -1.49 -1.79 -8.18
C SER A 88 -1.07 -3.25 -8.20
N GLN A 89 -0.71 -3.80 -9.37
CA GLN A 89 -0.20 -5.16 -9.48
C GLN A 89 1.16 -5.35 -8.80
N GLN A 90 2.07 -4.37 -8.88
CA GLN A 90 3.34 -4.41 -8.14
C GLN A 90 3.12 -4.38 -6.63
N TYR A 91 2.14 -3.60 -6.17
CA TYR A 91 1.78 -3.52 -4.77
C TYR A 91 1.20 -4.85 -4.24
N LEU A 92 0.29 -5.48 -5.00
CA LEU A 92 -0.28 -6.79 -4.67
C LEU A 92 0.81 -7.86 -4.53
N ARG A 93 1.70 -7.98 -5.52
CA ARG A 93 2.83 -8.93 -5.47
C ARG A 93 3.74 -8.72 -4.26
N LEU A 94 3.92 -7.47 -3.83
CA LEU A 94 4.74 -7.16 -2.67
C LEU A 94 4.07 -7.59 -1.36
N ILE A 95 2.74 -7.45 -1.24
CA ILE A 95 1.99 -7.94 -0.08
C ILE A 95 2.09 -9.47 -0.03
N GLU A 96 1.84 -10.17 -1.14
CA GLU A 96 1.92 -11.63 -1.22
C GLU A 96 3.29 -12.16 -0.82
N ARG A 97 4.38 -11.51 -1.28
CA ARG A 97 5.75 -11.89 -0.91
C ARG A 97 6.06 -11.70 0.57
N LEU A 98 5.42 -10.73 1.23
CA LEU A 98 5.68 -10.39 2.63
C LEU A 98 4.70 -11.03 3.61
N GLY A 99 3.63 -11.65 3.10
CA GLY A 99 2.61 -12.35 3.88
C GLY A 99 2.91 -13.76 4.41
N PRO A 100 3.88 -14.56 3.92
CA PRO A 100 3.98 -15.97 4.31
C PRO A 100 4.69 -16.22 5.66
N ASP A 101 5.17 -15.17 6.35
CA ASP A 101 5.87 -15.28 7.65
C ASP A 101 4.94 -15.02 8.87
N GLN A 102 3.63 -15.25 8.76
CA GLN A 102 2.69 -15.16 9.90
C GLN A 102 2.33 -16.52 10.47
#